data_AF-A0A2N5CNX7-F1
#
_entry.id   AF-A0A2N5CNX7-F1
#
_cell.length_a   1.000
_cell.length_b   1.000
_cell.length_c   1.000
_cell.angle_alpha   90.00
_cell.angle_beta   90.00
_cell.angle_gamma   90.00
#
_symmetry.space_group_name_H-M   'P 1'
#
loop_
_entity.id
_entity.type
_entity.pdbx_description
1 polymer ?
#
loop_
_entity_poly.entity_id
_entity_poly.type
_entity_poly.pdbx_seq_one_letter_code
_entity_poly.pdbx_strand_id
1 'polypeptide(L)'
;MSRIAEGPRLYLRTGRTDSRSGAALPDVYVIRDGRTQKSTGCGPDRLRDAQRALARYLSGQPVRESAAKLSPAPPPQRPVSGPLEIAAIERVPVADVLTLYADERAPELDGDPVTMAGFIKALVGYWGERFVDEVKRSTCKGYVAHRTGQTIQGARPSQRLVSDQTARRELETLSAAIGYWHAETPLPIRPKVWLPKKTPSARDALTRPQAAALFLAARGYRRGLDGVMRRLTGASQRANRAHIARFILIGLYTGTRSAVILDLLWSPSADQAWVDLDRGMIFRKGQAEHERGNKRRPIVTLPPRLLAHMRRWKTLDEAASIARRKPLTHVIHHHGRPIGEKINKGFNAIAQDAGLLKVTPHWLRHTCATWLMERKVDLWEAAGFTGMTPDVLIKHYGHHRPNHQANARAAFSPQKKAA
;
A
#
# COMPACT_ATOMS: atom_id res chain seq x y z
N MET A 1 -22.95 -55.53 -35.44
CA MET A 1 -23.04 -54.24 -36.16
C MET A 1 -22.27 -53.18 -35.37
N SER A 2 -21.07 -52.80 -35.84
CA SER A 2 -20.25 -51.78 -35.17
C SER A 2 -20.86 -50.40 -35.40
N ARG A 3 -21.21 -49.66 -34.33
CA ARG A 3 -21.77 -48.30 -34.46
C ARG A 3 -20.72 -47.38 -35.10
N ILE A 4 -21.09 -46.74 -36.21
CA ILE A 4 -20.29 -45.69 -36.85
C ILE A 4 -20.01 -44.60 -35.80
N ALA A 5 -18.76 -44.19 -35.66
CA ALA A 5 -18.37 -43.16 -34.70
C ALA A 5 -19.01 -41.82 -35.09
N GLU A 6 -19.85 -41.27 -34.22
CA GLU A 6 -20.42 -39.94 -34.42
C GLU A 6 -19.33 -38.89 -34.26
N GLY A 7 -19.16 -38.03 -35.27
CA GLY A 7 -18.17 -36.94 -35.27
C GLY A 7 -18.41 -35.85 -34.22
N PRO A 8 -17.52 -34.85 -34.16
CA PRO A 8 -17.58 -33.78 -33.16
C PRO A 8 -18.90 -33.01 -33.21
N ARG A 9 -19.61 -32.94 -32.08
CA ARG A 9 -20.90 -32.23 -31.98
C ARG A 9 -21.07 -31.51 -30.66
N LEU A 10 -21.96 -30.52 -30.64
CA LEU A 10 -22.36 -29.87 -29.39
C LEU A 10 -23.33 -30.75 -28.61
N TYR A 11 -23.09 -30.82 -27.31
CA TYR A 11 -23.93 -31.50 -26.35
C TYR A 11 -24.14 -30.58 -25.14
N LEU A 12 -25.39 -30.29 -24.79
CA LEU A 12 -25.69 -29.52 -23.58
C LEU A 12 -25.55 -30.43 -22.38
N ARG A 13 -24.54 -30.18 -21.54
CA ARG A 13 -24.30 -30.97 -20.33
C ARG A 13 -25.01 -30.30 -19.17
N THR A 14 -26.05 -30.95 -18.66
CA THR A 14 -26.90 -30.43 -17.59
C THR A 14 -26.74 -31.23 -16.29
N GLY A 15 -27.29 -30.69 -15.19
CA GLY A 15 -27.53 -31.44 -13.95
C GLY A 15 -26.25 -31.87 -13.21
N ARG A 16 -25.16 -31.13 -13.39
CA ARG A 16 -23.91 -31.39 -12.68
C ARG A 16 -23.96 -30.86 -11.26
N THR A 17 -23.34 -31.59 -10.33
CA THR A 17 -23.06 -31.12 -8.97
C THR A 17 -21.55 -31.08 -8.73
N ASP A 18 -21.10 -30.11 -7.94
CA ASP A 18 -19.73 -30.00 -7.47
C ASP A 18 -19.48 -31.09 -6.41
N SER A 19 -18.51 -31.97 -6.65
CA SER A 19 -18.21 -33.09 -5.75
C SER A 19 -17.66 -32.69 -4.39
N ARG A 20 -17.22 -31.43 -4.20
CA ARG A 20 -16.73 -30.92 -2.91
C ARG A 20 -17.76 -30.09 -2.16
N SER A 21 -18.63 -29.38 -2.87
CA SER A 21 -19.58 -28.45 -2.26
C SER A 21 -21.04 -28.89 -2.35
N GLY A 22 -21.36 -29.93 -3.14
CA GLY A 22 -22.72 -30.38 -3.40
C GLY A 22 -23.56 -29.40 -4.23
N ALA A 23 -23.02 -28.23 -4.58
CA ALA A 23 -23.74 -27.19 -5.29
C ALA A 23 -23.97 -27.58 -6.76
N ALA A 24 -25.15 -27.23 -7.29
CA ALA A 24 -25.44 -27.37 -8.71
C ALA A 24 -24.48 -26.48 -9.53
N LEU A 25 -23.81 -27.09 -10.51
CA LEU A 25 -22.97 -26.41 -11.47
C LEU A 25 -23.82 -25.96 -12.65
N PRO A 26 -23.53 -24.80 -13.25
CA PRO A 26 -24.30 -24.29 -14.38
C PRO A 26 -24.19 -25.23 -15.59
N ASP A 27 -25.29 -25.34 -16.32
CA ASP A 27 -25.37 -26.08 -17.58
C ASP A 27 -24.43 -25.45 -18.61
N VAL A 28 -23.66 -26.27 -19.32
CA VAL A 28 -22.66 -25.78 -20.30
C VAL A 28 -22.64 -26.67 -21.53
N TYR A 29 -22.59 -26.05 -22.71
CA TYR A 29 -22.34 -26.74 -23.96
C TYR A 29 -20.92 -27.29 -24.00
N VAL A 30 -20.77 -28.57 -24.33
CA VAL A 30 -19.48 -29.22 -24.56
C VAL A 30 -19.43 -29.75 -25.99
N ILE A 31 -18.24 -29.74 -26.58
CA ILE A 31 -17.96 -30.43 -27.84
C ILE A 31 -17.61 -31.87 -27.47
N ARG A 32 -18.43 -32.81 -27.91
CA ARG A 32 -18.21 -34.24 -27.73
C ARG A 32 -17.66 -34.81 -29.04
N ASP A 33 -16.44 -35.33 -28.95
CA ASP A 33 -15.75 -35.99 -30.06
C ASP A 33 -15.30 -37.38 -29.58
N GLY A 34 -16.09 -38.39 -29.94
CA GLY A 34 -15.96 -39.75 -29.43
C GLY A 34 -16.01 -39.82 -27.90
N ARG A 35 -14.88 -40.22 -27.29
CA ARG A 35 -14.68 -40.32 -25.83
C ARG A 35 -14.23 -39.00 -25.19
N THR A 36 -13.81 -38.02 -25.99
CA THR A 36 -13.34 -36.73 -25.47
C THR A 36 -14.50 -35.73 -25.37
N GLN A 37 -14.44 -34.90 -24.32
CA GLN A 37 -15.37 -33.79 -24.13
C GLN A 37 -14.57 -32.53 -23.83
N LYS A 38 -14.79 -31.47 -24.62
CA LYS A 38 -14.17 -30.16 -24.42
C LYS A 38 -15.25 -29.12 -24.12
N SER A 39 -15.15 -28.46 -22.97
CA SER A 39 -16.11 -27.41 -22.60
C SER A 39 -15.99 -26.20 -23.52
N THR A 40 -17.13 -25.63 -23.93
CA THR A 40 -17.17 -24.34 -24.64
C THR A 40 -17.27 -23.15 -23.69
N GLY A 41 -17.54 -23.40 -22.40
CA GLY A 41 -17.83 -22.35 -21.41
C GLY A 41 -19.15 -21.59 -21.64
N CYS A 42 -19.93 -21.96 -22.66
CA CYS A 42 -21.17 -21.31 -23.04
C CYS A 42 -22.37 -22.01 -22.38
N GLY A 43 -23.24 -21.24 -21.71
CA GLY A 43 -24.49 -21.74 -21.13
C GLY A 43 -25.58 -21.96 -22.19
N PRO A 44 -26.77 -22.44 -21.79
CA PRO A 44 -27.90 -22.70 -22.70
C PRO A 44 -28.32 -21.48 -23.52
N ASP A 45 -28.17 -20.28 -22.95
CA ASP A 45 -28.46 -18.97 -23.53
C ASP A 45 -27.44 -18.52 -24.59
N ARG A 46 -26.30 -19.20 -24.69
CA ARG A 46 -25.17 -18.84 -25.58
C ARG A 46 -24.89 -19.89 -26.65
N LEU A 47 -25.94 -20.50 -27.21
CA LEU A 47 -25.81 -21.53 -28.26
C LEU A 47 -25.03 -21.03 -29.50
N ARG A 48 -25.21 -19.78 -29.94
CA ARG A 48 -24.47 -19.21 -31.08
C ARG A 48 -22.95 -19.15 -30.81
N ASP A 49 -22.55 -18.86 -29.58
CA ASP A 49 -21.13 -18.87 -29.18
C ASP A 49 -20.58 -20.28 -29.08
N ALA A 50 -21.38 -21.22 -28.60
CA ALA A 50 -21.03 -22.64 -28.60
C ALA A 50 -20.85 -23.18 -30.03
N GLN A 51 -21.70 -22.79 -30.98
CA GLN A 51 -21.58 -23.15 -32.41
C GLN A 51 -20.29 -22.59 -33.02
N ARG A 52 -19.93 -21.34 -32.69
CA ARG A 52 -18.63 -20.77 -33.08
C ARG A 52 -17.45 -21.54 -32.48
N ALA A 53 -17.56 -22.00 -31.23
CA ALA A 53 -16.55 -22.83 -30.60
C ALA A 53 -16.41 -24.20 -31.29
N LEU A 54 -17.53 -24.84 -31.69
CA LEU A 54 -17.50 -26.08 -32.46
C LEU A 54 -16.88 -25.88 -33.86
N ALA A 55 -17.24 -24.81 -34.56
CA ALA A 55 -16.65 -24.49 -35.86
C ALA A 55 -15.12 -24.31 -35.78
N ARG A 56 -14.63 -23.61 -34.75
CA ARG A 56 -13.18 -23.46 -34.49
C ARG A 56 -12.50 -24.79 -34.15
N TYR A 57 -13.19 -25.66 -33.43
CA TYR A 57 -12.70 -26.99 -33.09
C TYR A 57 -12.57 -27.87 -34.34
N LEU A 58 -13.57 -27.85 -35.22
CA LEU A 58 -13.55 -28.57 -36.50
C LEU A 58 -12.48 -28.01 -37.45
N SER A 59 -12.19 -26.72 -37.39
CA SER A 59 -11.16 -26.08 -38.23
C SER A 59 -9.73 -26.16 -37.67
N GLY A 60 -9.51 -26.88 -36.57
CA GLY A 60 -8.17 -27.02 -35.94
C GLY A 60 -7.59 -25.73 -35.34
N GLN A 61 -8.40 -24.68 -35.17
CA GLN A 61 -7.92 -23.40 -34.64
C GLN A 61 -7.80 -23.45 -33.10
N PRO A 62 -6.67 -23.02 -32.51
CA PRO A 62 -6.54 -22.97 -31.05
C PRO A 62 -7.54 -21.98 -30.46
N VAL A 63 -8.41 -22.47 -29.59
CA VAL A 63 -9.42 -21.68 -28.86
C VAL A 63 -8.70 -20.77 -27.86
N ARG A 64 -8.42 -19.52 -28.24
CA ARG A 64 -7.99 -18.47 -27.31
C ARG A 64 -9.22 -17.90 -26.59
N GLU A 65 -9.17 -17.91 -25.26
CA GLU A 65 -10.12 -17.21 -24.39
C GLU A 65 -10.04 -15.69 -24.64
N SER A 66 -11.20 -15.04 -24.70
CA SER A 66 -11.33 -13.61 -25.01
C SER A 66 -10.99 -12.70 -23.82
N ALA A 67 -10.31 -11.58 -24.07
CA ALA A 67 -10.82 -10.24 -23.72
C ALA A 67 -9.93 -9.14 -24.32
N ALA A 68 -10.59 -8.11 -24.86
CA ALA A 68 -10.04 -6.97 -25.57
C ALA A 68 -9.18 -6.03 -24.71
N LYS A 69 -8.14 -5.44 -25.32
CA LYS A 69 -8.01 -3.98 -25.57
C LYS A 69 -6.79 -3.68 -26.46
N LEU A 70 -6.95 -2.61 -27.26
CA LEU A 70 -6.12 -2.17 -28.38
C LEU A 70 -4.72 -1.66 -28.00
N SER A 71 -3.73 -1.98 -28.83
CA SER A 71 -2.77 -1.03 -29.47
C SER A 71 -1.87 -1.79 -30.46
N PRO A 72 -1.36 -1.13 -31.53
CA PRO A 72 -0.87 -1.81 -32.73
C PRO A 72 0.49 -2.48 -32.49
N ALA A 73 0.60 -3.74 -32.90
CA ALA A 73 1.85 -4.48 -32.88
C ALA A 73 2.76 -4.06 -34.07
N PRO A 74 4.09 -4.10 -33.92
CA PRO A 74 5.02 -3.88 -35.04
C PRO A 74 4.91 -5.02 -36.08
N PRO A 75 5.42 -4.83 -37.31
CA PRO A 75 5.16 -5.74 -38.43
C PRO A 75 5.71 -7.15 -38.16
N PRO A 76 5.08 -8.20 -38.73
CA PRO A 76 5.42 -9.58 -38.46
C PRO A 76 6.79 -9.92 -39.05
N GLN A 77 7.71 -10.39 -38.21
CA GLN A 77 8.92 -11.05 -38.69
C GLN A 77 8.56 -12.43 -39.27
N ARG A 78 9.20 -12.78 -40.39
CA ARG A 78 8.92 -13.97 -41.20
C ARG A 78 8.99 -15.27 -40.37
N PRO A 79 8.12 -16.26 -40.65
CA PRO A 79 8.22 -17.57 -40.01
C PRO A 79 9.47 -18.30 -40.49
N VAL A 80 10.38 -18.62 -39.57
CA VAL A 80 11.47 -19.55 -39.83
C VAL A 80 10.86 -20.94 -39.90
N SER A 81 10.71 -21.47 -41.12
CA SER A 81 10.34 -22.86 -41.37
C SER A 81 11.57 -23.74 -41.22
N GLY A 82 11.78 -24.27 -40.01
CA GLY A 82 12.69 -25.37 -39.72
C GLY A 82 11.97 -26.43 -38.89
N PRO A 83 12.37 -27.71 -38.97
CA PRO A 83 11.77 -28.76 -38.15
C PRO A 83 11.85 -28.38 -36.67
N LEU A 84 10.72 -28.51 -35.97
CA LEU A 84 10.58 -28.28 -34.52
C LEU A 84 11.48 -29.26 -33.75
N GLU A 85 12.75 -28.92 -33.61
CA GLU A 85 13.45 -29.26 -32.37
C GLU A 85 12.66 -28.56 -31.27
N ILE A 86 12.02 -29.36 -30.41
CA ILE A 86 11.54 -28.90 -29.12
C ILE A 86 12.81 -28.54 -28.35
N ALA A 87 13.38 -27.36 -28.62
CA ALA A 87 14.37 -26.75 -27.77
C ALA A 87 13.75 -26.80 -26.38
N ALA A 88 14.37 -27.57 -25.48
CA ALA A 88 13.93 -27.68 -24.11
C ALA A 88 13.69 -26.26 -23.60
N ILE A 89 12.45 -25.94 -23.22
CA ILE A 89 12.14 -24.62 -22.67
C ILE A 89 12.99 -24.53 -21.41
N GLU A 90 14.08 -23.78 -21.50
CA GLU A 90 15.03 -23.63 -20.42
C GLU A 90 14.25 -23.05 -19.23
N ARG A 91 14.21 -23.83 -18.15
CA ARG A 91 13.43 -23.44 -16.98
C ARG A 91 14.17 -22.30 -16.31
N VAL A 92 13.50 -21.17 -16.17
CA VAL A 92 14.08 -19.97 -15.55
C VAL A 92 14.13 -20.16 -14.02
N PRO A 93 15.30 -20.13 -13.39
CA PRO A 93 15.43 -20.17 -11.94
C PRO A 93 14.83 -18.90 -11.30
N VAL A 94 14.15 -19.04 -10.16
CA VAL A 94 13.64 -17.88 -9.42
C VAL A 94 14.80 -17.08 -8.81
N ALA A 95 15.91 -17.74 -8.47
CA ALA A 95 17.11 -17.06 -7.99
C ALA A 95 17.59 -15.98 -8.98
N ASP A 96 17.74 -16.31 -10.26
CA ASP A 96 18.21 -15.39 -11.29
C ASP A 96 17.27 -14.19 -11.46
N VAL A 97 15.95 -14.44 -11.46
CA VAL A 97 14.92 -13.39 -11.49
C VAL A 97 15.05 -12.43 -10.31
N LEU A 98 15.33 -12.96 -9.12
CA LEU A 98 15.47 -12.16 -7.91
C LEU A 98 16.80 -11.40 -7.87
N THR A 99 17.89 -12.01 -8.36
CA THR A 99 19.21 -11.37 -8.49
C THR A 99 19.15 -10.19 -9.44
N LEU A 100 18.64 -10.39 -10.66
CA LEU A 100 18.46 -9.31 -11.64
C LEU A 100 17.62 -8.16 -11.06
N TYR A 101 16.51 -8.51 -10.39
CA TYR A 101 15.66 -7.50 -9.76
C TYR A 101 16.36 -6.77 -8.61
N ALA A 102 17.22 -7.45 -7.84
CA ALA A 102 17.99 -6.85 -6.75
C ALA A 102 19.06 -5.90 -7.25
N ASP A 103 19.73 -6.25 -8.35
CA ASP A 103 20.87 -5.52 -8.89
C ASP A 103 20.43 -4.30 -9.71
N GLU A 104 19.35 -4.44 -10.49
CA GLU A 104 18.93 -3.38 -11.42
C GLU A 104 17.75 -2.59 -10.89
N ARG A 105 16.65 -3.27 -10.57
CA ARG A 105 15.39 -2.58 -10.33
C ARG A 105 15.25 -2.07 -8.90
N ALA A 106 15.65 -2.86 -7.91
CA ALA A 106 15.48 -2.51 -6.50
C ALA A 106 16.18 -1.19 -6.09
N PRO A 107 17.41 -0.85 -6.56
CA PRO A 107 18.10 0.39 -6.22
C PRO A 107 17.39 1.65 -6.73
N GLU A 108 16.63 1.55 -7.82
CA GLU A 108 15.87 2.66 -8.41
C GLU A 108 14.57 2.98 -7.66
N LEU A 109 14.13 2.10 -6.75
CA LEU A 109 12.87 2.26 -6.06
C LEU A 109 12.98 3.20 -4.86
N ASP A 110 11.97 4.05 -4.70
CA ASP A 110 11.75 4.94 -3.55
C ASP A 110 11.46 4.20 -2.20
N GLY A 111 11.76 2.91 -2.11
CA GLY A 111 11.57 2.07 -0.93
C GLY A 111 12.76 2.15 0.03
N ASP A 112 12.60 1.58 1.22
CA ASP A 112 13.74 1.37 2.12
C ASP A 112 14.60 0.21 1.60
N PRO A 113 15.88 0.44 1.24
CA PRO A 113 16.73 -0.59 0.64
C PRO A 113 16.93 -1.79 1.56
N VAL A 114 17.06 -1.56 2.87
CA VAL A 114 17.25 -2.62 3.87
C VAL A 114 16.03 -3.54 3.94
N THR A 115 14.82 -2.97 3.95
CA THR A 115 13.57 -3.73 3.89
C THR A 115 13.45 -4.53 2.60
N MET A 116 13.80 -3.95 1.45
CA MET A 116 13.75 -4.65 0.16
C MET A 116 14.73 -5.82 0.12
N ALA A 117 15.98 -5.62 0.54
CA ALA A 117 16.97 -6.67 0.67
C ALA A 117 16.50 -7.79 1.62
N GLY A 118 15.84 -7.42 2.73
CA GLY A 118 15.21 -8.39 3.64
C GLY A 118 14.12 -9.24 2.96
N PHE A 119 13.28 -8.64 2.12
CA PHE A 119 12.27 -9.37 1.35
C PHE A 119 12.90 -10.31 0.33
N ILE A 120 13.89 -9.84 -0.44
CA ILE A 120 14.58 -10.64 -1.45
C ILE A 120 15.29 -11.82 -0.78
N LYS A 121 16.00 -11.59 0.33
CA LYS A 121 16.62 -12.67 1.12
C LYS A 121 15.62 -13.72 1.57
N ALA A 122 14.46 -13.31 2.07
CA ALA A 122 13.41 -14.23 2.49
C ALA A 122 12.79 -15.01 1.32
N LEU A 123 12.73 -14.42 0.13
CA LEU A 123 12.29 -15.09 -1.08
C LEU A 123 13.33 -16.11 -1.56
N VAL A 124 14.60 -15.72 -1.68
CA VAL A 124 15.70 -16.60 -2.07
C VAL A 124 15.76 -17.83 -1.15
N GLY A 125 15.60 -17.65 0.17
CA GLY A 125 15.64 -18.77 1.12
C GLY A 125 14.56 -19.84 0.94
N TYR A 126 13.46 -19.56 0.22
CA TYR A 126 12.40 -20.54 -0.06
C TYR A 126 12.26 -20.90 -1.55
N TRP A 127 12.57 -19.95 -2.42
CA TRP A 127 12.39 -20.06 -3.86
C TRP A 127 13.68 -20.24 -4.65
N GLY A 128 14.87 -20.08 -4.03
CA GLY A 128 16.16 -20.10 -4.74
C GLY A 128 16.39 -21.35 -5.59
N GLU A 129 16.04 -22.52 -5.04
CA GLU A 129 16.15 -23.82 -5.75
C GLU A 129 14.92 -24.15 -6.63
N ARG A 130 14.00 -23.20 -6.80
CA ARG A 130 12.76 -23.38 -7.58
C ARG A 130 12.80 -22.59 -8.87
N PHE A 131 11.97 -23.01 -9.81
CA PHE A 131 11.84 -22.35 -11.10
C PHE A 131 10.55 -21.52 -11.19
N VAL A 132 10.53 -20.56 -12.11
CA VAL A 132 9.41 -19.62 -12.29
C VAL A 132 8.09 -20.33 -12.63
N ASP A 133 8.15 -21.45 -13.35
CA ASP A 133 6.99 -22.29 -13.69
C ASP A 133 6.36 -23.01 -12.47
N GLU A 134 7.07 -23.09 -11.35
CA GLU A 134 6.59 -23.63 -10.08
C GLU A 134 5.86 -22.60 -9.22
N VAL A 135 5.83 -21.33 -9.63
CA VAL A 135 5.09 -20.27 -8.95
C VAL A 135 3.59 -20.44 -9.20
N LYS A 136 2.94 -21.14 -8.27
CA LYS A 136 1.53 -21.54 -8.32
C LYS A 136 0.83 -21.09 -7.04
N ARG A 137 -0.50 -21.12 -7.04
CA ARG A 137 -1.30 -20.83 -5.84
C ARG A 137 -0.87 -21.69 -4.64
N SER A 138 -0.63 -22.98 -4.85
CA SER A 138 -0.24 -23.93 -3.79
C SER A 138 1.13 -23.59 -3.20
N THR A 139 2.13 -23.31 -4.04
CA THR A 139 3.48 -22.97 -3.59
C THR A 139 3.53 -21.58 -2.94
N CYS A 140 2.76 -20.60 -3.42
CA CYS A 140 2.59 -19.31 -2.73
C CYS A 140 1.95 -19.47 -1.34
N LYS A 141 0.95 -20.34 -1.19
CA LYS A 141 0.36 -20.66 0.12
C LYS A 141 1.36 -21.39 1.03
N GLY A 142 2.16 -22.30 0.49
CA GLY A 142 3.25 -22.97 1.19
C GLY A 142 4.30 -21.98 1.71
N TYR A 143 4.68 -21.00 0.88
CA TYR A 143 5.57 -19.91 1.28
C TYR A 143 4.99 -19.11 2.45
N VAL A 144 3.72 -18.73 2.37
CA VAL A 144 3.07 -17.96 3.45
C VAL A 144 3.06 -18.76 4.75
N ALA A 145 2.71 -20.04 4.73
CA ALA A 145 2.74 -20.90 5.92
C ALA A 145 4.16 -21.00 6.51
N HIS A 146 5.16 -21.22 5.66
CA HIS A 146 6.58 -21.26 6.05
C HIS A 146 7.01 -19.93 6.71
N ARG A 147 6.69 -18.80 6.07
CA ARG A 147 7.04 -17.47 6.58
C ARG A 147 6.35 -17.15 7.89
N THR A 148 5.06 -17.42 8.03
CA THR A 148 4.32 -17.15 9.27
C THR A 148 4.73 -18.03 10.45
N GLY A 149 5.41 -19.16 10.19
CA GLY A 149 6.03 -19.98 11.23
C GLY A 149 7.39 -19.45 11.72
N GLN A 150 7.96 -18.44 11.06
CA GLN A 150 9.26 -17.87 11.41
C GLN A 150 9.13 -16.65 12.31
N THR A 151 10.20 -16.39 13.06
CA THR A 151 10.33 -15.24 13.95
C THR A 151 10.76 -14.01 13.16
N ILE A 152 10.30 -12.84 13.58
CA ILE A 152 10.74 -11.58 12.97
C ILE A 152 12.22 -11.37 13.30
N GLN A 153 13.02 -11.01 12.30
CA GLN A 153 14.45 -10.72 12.46
C GLN A 153 14.66 -9.68 13.57
N GLY A 154 15.54 -10.00 14.54
CA GLY A 154 15.83 -9.16 15.70
C GLY A 154 14.81 -9.25 16.85
N ALA A 155 13.74 -10.03 16.72
CA ALA A 155 12.90 -10.41 17.86
C ALA A 155 13.53 -11.61 18.58
N ARG A 156 13.34 -11.70 19.91
CA ARG A 156 13.66 -12.94 20.63
C ARG A 156 12.82 -14.08 20.03
N PRO A 157 13.36 -15.30 19.86
CA PRO A 157 12.68 -16.40 19.18
C PRO A 157 11.26 -16.72 19.69
N SER A 158 10.93 -16.35 20.93
CA SER A 158 9.63 -16.59 21.56
C SER A 158 8.62 -15.43 21.45
N GLN A 159 8.97 -14.28 20.86
CA GLN A 159 8.20 -13.04 21.10
C GLN A 159 7.35 -12.53 19.94
N ARG A 160 7.68 -12.82 18.67
CA ARG A 160 6.83 -12.36 17.55
C ARG A 160 7.10 -13.09 16.23
N LEU A 161 6.08 -13.78 15.74
CA LEU A 161 6.07 -14.39 14.42
C LEU A 161 5.82 -13.35 13.31
N VAL A 162 6.24 -13.69 12.10
CA VAL A 162 6.00 -12.89 10.89
C VAL A 162 4.51 -12.93 10.55
N SER A 163 3.93 -11.79 10.19
CA SER A 163 2.52 -11.72 9.80
C SER A 163 2.31 -12.15 8.34
N ASP A 164 1.09 -12.58 8.05
CA ASP A 164 0.61 -12.83 6.69
C ASP A 164 0.78 -11.62 5.77
N GLN A 165 0.69 -10.39 6.31
CA GLN A 165 0.89 -9.15 5.55
C GLN A 165 2.35 -8.92 5.17
N THR A 166 3.31 -9.36 5.99
CA THR A 166 4.73 -9.34 5.60
C THR A 166 4.99 -10.34 4.49
N ALA A 167 4.51 -11.58 4.63
CA ALA A 167 4.61 -12.61 3.59
C ALA A 167 3.93 -12.17 2.27
N ARG A 168 2.81 -11.44 2.39
CA ARG A 168 2.15 -10.82 1.25
C ARG A 168 3.06 -9.79 0.55
N ARG A 169 3.77 -8.93 1.29
CA ARG A 169 4.70 -7.95 0.69
C ARG A 169 5.86 -8.62 -0.02
N GLU A 170 6.40 -9.68 0.56
CA GLU A 170 7.44 -10.49 -0.06
C GLU A 170 6.93 -11.10 -1.39
N LEU A 171 5.72 -11.68 -1.41
CA LEU A 171 5.13 -12.18 -2.66
C LEU A 171 4.78 -11.07 -3.66
N GLU A 172 4.44 -9.86 -3.22
CA GLU A 172 4.31 -8.70 -4.10
C GLU A 172 5.66 -8.35 -4.76
N THR A 173 6.77 -8.43 -4.03
CA THR A 173 8.13 -8.30 -4.57
C THR A 173 8.45 -9.41 -5.59
N LEU A 174 8.14 -10.67 -5.30
CA LEU A 174 8.33 -11.77 -6.25
C LEU A 174 7.56 -11.54 -7.56
N SER A 175 6.30 -11.11 -7.46
CA SER A 175 5.46 -10.79 -8.63
C SER A 175 6.04 -9.64 -9.48
N ALA A 176 6.62 -8.64 -8.80
CA ALA A 176 7.31 -7.53 -9.45
C ALA A 176 8.60 -7.98 -10.14
N ALA A 177 9.42 -8.82 -9.49
CA ALA A 177 10.65 -9.37 -10.05
C ALA A 177 10.38 -10.20 -11.32
N ILE A 178 9.40 -11.11 -11.27
CA ILE A 178 8.96 -11.87 -12.45
C ILE A 178 8.44 -10.95 -13.55
N GLY A 179 7.77 -9.85 -13.17
CA GLY A 179 7.29 -8.86 -14.14
C GLY A 179 8.41 -8.08 -14.80
N TYR A 180 9.45 -7.73 -14.06
CA TYR A 180 10.64 -7.04 -14.55
C TYR A 180 11.40 -7.94 -15.52
N TRP A 181 11.70 -9.18 -15.12
CA TRP A 181 12.31 -10.18 -16.01
C TRP A 181 11.52 -10.37 -17.30
N HIS A 182 10.19 -10.57 -17.20
CA HIS A 182 9.34 -10.80 -18.37
C HIS A 182 9.30 -9.62 -19.35
N ALA A 183 9.55 -8.39 -18.89
CA ALA A 183 9.55 -7.21 -19.75
C ALA A 183 10.76 -7.19 -20.71
N GLU A 184 11.87 -7.82 -20.32
CA GLU A 184 13.10 -7.90 -21.10
C GLU A 184 13.27 -9.27 -21.78
N THR A 185 13.03 -10.35 -21.03
CA THR A 185 13.09 -11.73 -21.50
C THR A 185 11.70 -12.38 -21.37
N PRO A 186 10.88 -12.35 -22.44
CA PRO A 186 9.49 -12.80 -22.36
C PRO A 186 9.35 -14.29 -22.02
N LEU A 187 8.86 -14.55 -20.81
CA LEU A 187 8.40 -15.88 -20.39
C LEU A 187 7.23 -16.36 -21.28
N PRO A 188 7.18 -17.66 -21.68
CA PRO A 188 6.06 -18.23 -22.43
C PRO A 188 4.70 -18.06 -21.71
N ILE A 189 4.71 -18.22 -20.39
CA ILE A 189 3.56 -17.98 -19.52
C ILE A 189 4.07 -17.27 -18.26
N ARG A 190 3.61 -16.04 -18.03
CA ARG A 190 3.90 -15.35 -16.78
C ARG A 190 3.04 -15.95 -15.64
N PRO A 191 3.65 -16.52 -14.58
CA PRO A 191 2.89 -17.11 -13.49
C PRO A 191 2.11 -16.05 -12.70
N LYS A 192 0.90 -16.41 -12.28
CA LYS A 192 0.07 -15.56 -11.41
C LYS A 192 0.41 -15.82 -9.95
N VAL A 193 1.16 -14.91 -9.34
CA VAL A 193 1.45 -14.94 -7.90
C VAL A 193 0.17 -14.78 -7.09
N TRP A 194 -0.14 -15.76 -6.24
CA TRP A 194 -1.27 -15.66 -5.31
C TRP A 194 -0.84 -14.87 -4.07
N LEU A 195 -1.72 -14.00 -3.56
CA LEU A 195 -1.45 -13.17 -2.39
C LEU A 195 -2.48 -13.43 -1.28
N PRO A 196 -2.07 -13.50 0.00
CA PRO A 196 -2.99 -13.53 1.15
C PRO A 196 -3.98 -12.37 1.12
N LYS A 197 -5.16 -12.52 1.72
CA LYS A 197 -6.14 -11.41 1.80
C LYS A 197 -5.50 -10.23 2.51
N LYS A 198 -5.64 -9.03 1.94
CA LYS A 198 -5.14 -7.80 2.56
C LYS A 198 -5.97 -7.50 3.81
N THR A 199 -5.33 -7.33 4.96
CA THR A 199 -6.02 -6.94 6.19
C THR A 199 -6.51 -5.50 6.07
N PRO A 200 -7.77 -5.19 6.43
CA PRO A 200 -8.22 -3.80 6.50
C PRO A 200 -7.42 -3.05 7.56
N SER A 201 -7.14 -1.77 7.31
CA SER A 201 -6.51 -0.90 8.30
C SER A 201 -7.53 -0.54 9.36
N ALA A 202 -7.36 -1.02 10.59
CA ALA A 202 -8.19 -0.66 11.75
C ALA A 202 -7.96 0.78 12.26
N ARG A 203 -7.44 1.67 11.43
CA ARG A 203 -7.13 3.06 11.83
C ARG A 203 -8.37 3.91 11.63
N ASP A 204 -8.81 4.53 12.70
CA ASP A 204 -9.79 5.63 12.68
C ASP A 204 -9.04 6.96 12.89
N ALA A 205 -9.74 8.10 12.82
CA ALA A 205 -9.19 9.38 13.24
C ALA A 205 -9.22 9.53 14.77
N LEU A 206 -8.29 10.31 15.32
CA LEU A 206 -8.39 10.71 16.73
C LEU A 206 -9.55 11.70 16.89
N THR A 207 -10.37 11.50 17.91
CA THR A 207 -11.32 12.52 18.34
C THR A 207 -10.59 13.73 18.92
N ARG A 208 -11.26 14.89 19.01
CA ARG A 208 -10.68 16.09 19.63
C ARG A 208 -10.17 15.84 21.06
N PRO A 209 -10.92 15.16 21.95
CA PRO A 209 -10.43 14.80 23.29
C PRO A 209 -9.22 13.85 23.26
N GLN A 210 -9.19 12.86 22.37
CA GLN A 210 -8.05 11.94 22.25
C GLN A 210 -6.78 12.67 21.79
N ALA A 211 -6.89 13.55 20.79
CA ALA A 211 -5.79 14.38 20.33
C ALA A 211 -5.28 15.32 21.44
N ALA A 212 -6.19 15.89 22.24
CA ALA A 212 -5.84 16.71 23.39
C ALA A 212 -5.12 15.89 24.49
N ALA A 213 -5.61 14.71 24.82
CA ALA A 213 -4.96 13.80 25.78
C ALA A 213 -3.55 13.40 25.33
N LEU A 214 -3.39 13.08 24.04
CA LEU A 214 -2.09 12.76 23.44
C LEU A 214 -1.10 13.94 23.55
N PHE A 215 -1.56 15.16 23.24
CA PHE A 215 -0.75 16.37 23.37
C PHE A 215 -0.39 16.68 24.84
N LEU A 216 -1.34 16.57 25.77
CA LEU A 216 -1.10 16.76 27.19
C LEU A 216 -0.09 15.72 27.73
N ALA A 217 -0.18 14.47 27.29
CA ALA A 217 0.79 13.45 27.66
C ALA A 217 2.22 13.80 27.21
N ALA A 218 2.36 14.31 25.99
CA ALA A 218 3.63 14.83 25.46
C ALA A 218 4.13 16.06 26.23
N ARG A 219 3.22 16.84 26.82
CA ARG A 219 3.52 17.96 27.71
C ARG A 219 3.84 17.56 29.16
N GLY A 220 3.87 16.26 29.45
CA GLY A 220 4.24 15.72 30.76
C GLY A 220 3.06 15.51 31.70
N TYR A 221 1.93 15.05 31.16
CA TYR A 221 0.81 14.53 31.93
C TYR A 221 0.68 13.02 31.72
N ARG A 222 -0.05 12.35 32.61
CA ARG A 222 -0.43 10.94 32.50
C ARG A 222 -1.89 10.79 32.86
N ARG A 223 -2.62 10.02 32.07
CA ARG A 223 -4.01 9.65 32.32
C ARG A 223 -4.06 8.52 33.35
N GLY A 224 -4.76 8.75 34.46
CA GLY A 224 -5.07 7.70 35.44
C GLY A 224 -6.12 6.72 34.92
N LEU A 225 -6.31 5.62 35.65
CA LEU A 225 -7.37 4.64 35.35
C LEU A 225 -8.77 5.26 35.49
N ASP A 226 -8.90 6.27 36.35
CA ASP A 226 -10.08 7.13 36.52
C ASP A 226 -10.29 8.11 35.35
N GLY A 227 -9.41 8.09 34.35
CA GLY A 227 -9.49 8.95 33.16
C GLY A 227 -8.95 10.36 33.36
N VAL A 228 -8.49 10.73 34.56
CA VAL A 228 -8.03 12.08 34.91
C VAL A 228 -6.57 12.29 34.52
N MET A 229 -6.26 13.43 33.90
CA MET A 229 -4.89 13.80 33.51
C MET A 229 -4.13 14.43 34.70
N ARG A 230 -3.06 13.78 35.15
CA ARG A 230 -2.20 14.24 36.25
C ARG A 230 -0.82 14.63 35.74
N ARG A 231 -0.29 15.75 36.23
CA ARG A 231 1.03 16.25 35.80
C ARG A 231 2.14 15.41 36.41
N LEU A 232 3.14 15.05 35.60
CA LEU A 232 4.33 14.35 36.07
C LEU A 232 5.18 15.29 36.93
N THR A 233 5.66 14.81 38.07
CA THR A 233 6.44 15.59 39.05
C THR A 233 7.87 15.85 38.59
N GLY A 234 8.52 14.88 37.93
CA GLY A 234 9.90 15.00 37.48
C GLY A 234 10.12 15.98 36.32
N ALA A 235 10.92 17.03 36.53
CA ALA A 235 11.25 18.01 35.49
C ALA A 235 11.96 17.38 34.27
N SER A 236 12.89 16.46 34.51
CA SER A 236 13.57 15.67 33.48
C SER A 236 12.58 14.88 32.61
N GLN A 237 11.60 14.21 33.22
CA GLN A 237 10.58 13.45 32.49
C GLN A 237 9.78 14.35 31.55
N ARG A 238 9.46 15.59 31.96
CA ARG A 238 8.74 16.54 31.12
C ARG A 238 9.62 17.07 29.97
N ALA A 239 10.88 17.41 30.27
CA ALA A 239 11.84 17.88 29.26
C ALA A 239 12.09 16.84 28.17
N ASN A 240 12.24 15.56 28.54
CA ASN A 240 12.47 14.44 27.62
C ASN A 240 11.34 14.23 26.60
N ARG A 241 10.14 14.79 26.84
CA ARG A 241 8.95 14.59 25.99
C ARG A 241 8.65 15.79 25.08
N ALA A 242 9.30 16.94 25.32
CA ALA A 242 8.93 18.21 24.69
C ALA A 242 8.98 18.17 23.15
N HIS A 243 9.94 17.44 22.57
CA HIS A 243 10.07 17.26 21.13
C HIS A 243 8.88 16.52 20.51
N ILE A 244 8.27 15.58 21.24
CA ILE A 244 7.08 14.85 20.79
C ILE A 244 5.85 15.77 20.75
N ALA A 245 5.77 16.75 21.67
CA ALA A 245 4.69 17.74 21.64
C ALA A 245 4.74 18.61 20.37
N ARG A 246 5.94 19.02 19.95
CA ARG A 246 6.16 19.71 18.66
C ARG A 246 5.73 18.82 17.49
N PHE A 247 6.19 17.57 17.48
CA PHE A 247 5.87 16.58 16.45
C PHE A 247 4.35 16.34 16.30
N ILE A 248 3.63 16.19 17.42
CA ILE A 248 2.17 16.00 17.44
C ILE A 248 1.45 17.19 16.81
N LEU A 249 1.81 18.41 17.22
CA LEU A 249 1.17 19.61 16.71
C LEU A 249 1.42 19.79 15.21
N ILE A 250 2.66 19.65 14.74
CA ILE A 250 2.96 19.76 13.32
C ILE A 250 2.17 18.69 12.54
N GLY A 251 2.18 17.43 13.00
CA GLY A 251 1.46 16.34 12.35
C GLY A 251 -0.06 16.55 12.26
N LEU A 252 -0.70 16.99 13.35
CA LEU A 252 -2.16 17.22 13.37
C LEU A 252 -2.58 18.44 12.56
N TYR A 253 -1.80 19.52 12.60
CA TYR A 253 -2.18 20.79 11.97
C TYR A 253 -1.75 20.90 10.50
N THR A 254 -0.86 20.02 10.03
CA THR A 254 -0.39 20.07 8.64
C THR A 254 -0.60 18.75 7.90
N GLY A 255 -0.80 17.63 8.60
CA GLY A 255 -0.86 16.32 7.95
C GLY A 255 0.46 15.88 7.31
N THR A 256 1.58 16.54 7.62
CA THR A 256 2.91 16.21 7.08
C THR A 256 3.34 14.79 7.50
N ARG A 257 4.06 14.08 6.62
CA ARG A 257 4.55 12.72 6.91
C ARG A 257 5.61 12.75 8.01
N SER A 258 5.65 11.72 8.85
CA SER A 258 6.54 11.68 10.02
C SER A 258 8.00 11.96 9.69
N ALA A 259 8.58 11.31 8.66
CA ALA A 259 9.97 11.53 8.27
C ALA A 259 10.26 13.01 7.95
N VAL A 260 9.39 13.63 7.14
CA VAL A 260 9.48 15.05 6.79
C VAL A 260 9.40 15.97 8.02
N ILE A 261 8.62 15.61 9.05
CA ILE A 261 8.57 16.39 10.30
C ILE A 261 9.87 16.25 11.10
N LEU A 262 10.47 15.06 11.12
CA LEU A 262 11.72 14.80 11.85
C LEU A 262 12.92 15.50 11.20
N ASP A 263 12.93 15.58 9.86
CA ASP A 263 13.98 16.24 9.07
C ASP A 263 13.74 17.76 8.90
N LEU A 264 12.70 18.32 9.52
CA LEU A 264 12.30 19.71 9.31
C LEU A 264 13.33 20.67 9.92
N LEU A 265 13.92 21.53 9.09
CA LEU A 265 14.90 22.54 9.48
C LEU A 265 14.27 23.91 9.74
N TRP A 266 14.96 24.72 10.56
CA TRP A 266 14.63 26.12 10.81
C TRP A 266 15.03 27.08 9.68
N SER A 267 15.89 26.64 8.76
CA SER A 267 16.45 27.45 7.68
C SER A 267 16.34 26.73 6.34
N PRO A 268 16.34 27.46 5.20
CA PRO A 268 16.34 26.87 3.87
C PRO A 268 17.41 25.80 3.68
N SER A 269 17.05 24.75 2.94
CA SER A 269 17.95 23.66 2.59
C SER A 269 17.69 23.18 1.16
N ALA A 270 18.77 22.75 0.51
CA ALA A 270 18.73 22.18 -0.83
C ALA A 270 18.09 20.78 -0.84
N ASP A 271 18.29 19.99 0.21
CA ASP A 271 18.02 18.55 0.27
C ASP A 271 17.01 18.14 1.35
N GLN A 272 16.69 19.01 2.30
CA GLN A 272 15.79 18.74 3.42
C GLN A 272 14.61 19.70 3.48
N ALA A 273 13.54 19.24 4.13
CA ALA A 273 12.37 20.08 4.42
C ALA A 273 12.74 21.22 5.38
N TRP A 274 12.10 22.38 5.22
CA TRP A 274 12.37 23.54 6.05
C TRP A 274 11.11 24.40 6.27
N VAL A 275 11.17 25.29 7.26
CA VAL A 275 10.08 26.23 7.56
C VAL A 275 10.49 27.68 7.30
N ASP A 276 9.61 28.42 6.64
CA ASP A 276 9.65 29.88 6.52
C ASP A 276 8.64 30.47 7.51
N LEU A 277 9.11 31.03 8.61
CA LEU A 277 8.25 31.60 9.65
C LEU A 277 7.73 33.00 9.33
N ASP A 278 8.35 33.68 8.37
CA ASP A 278 7.95 35.01 7.92
C ASP A 278 6.76 34.89 6.99
N ARG A 279 6.87 34.00 5.99
CA ARG A 279 5.76 33.64 5.09
C ARG A 279 4.74 32.71 5.75
N GLY A 280 5.11 32.07 6.86
CA GLY A 280 4.25 31.13 7.57
C GLY A 280 4.00 29.85 6.76
N MET A 281 5.04 29.25 6.18
CA MET A 281 4.94 28.09 5.29
C MET A 281 5.94 27.00 5.68
N ILE A 282 5.56 25.75 5.49
CA ILE A 282 6.49 24.61 5.49
C ILE A 282 6.74 24.18 4.05
N PHE A 283 8.00 24.17 3.66
CA PHE A 283 8.50 23.51 2.46
C PHE A 283 8.82 22.07 2.84
N ARG A 284 7.97 21.13 2.41
CA ARG A 284 8.07 19.71 2.79
C ARG A 284 9.16 18.94 2.03
N LYS A 285 9.97 19.64 1.25
CA LYS A 285 11.08 19.14 0.45
C LYS A 285 12.19 20.18 0.38
N GLY A 286 13.41 19.74 0.11
CA GLY A 286 14.54 20.61 -0.21
C GLY A 286 14.31 21.37 -1.51
N GLN A 287 14.99 22.50 -1.68
CA GLN A 287 14.88 23.35 -2.87
C GLN A 287 15.31 22.63 -4.16
N ALA A 288 16.31 21.75 -4.05
CA ALA A 288 16.82 20.94 -5.16
C ALA A 288 16.19 19.53 -5.19
N GLU A 289 15.33 19.16 -4.24
CA GLU A 289 14.65 17.86 -4.27
C GLU A 289 13.59 17.80 -5.38
N HIS A 290 13.72 16.80 -6.25
CA HIS A 290 12.73 16.48 -7.27
C HIS A 290 11.40 16.03 -6.64
N GLU A 291 10.29 16.52 -7.20
CA GLU A 291 8.96 16.13 -6.78
C GLU A 291 8.67 14.69 -7.18
N ARG A 292 8.20 13.87 -6.24
CA ARG A 292 7.87 12.47 -6.50
C ARG A 292 6.42 12.35 -6.96
N GLY A 293 6.16 11.70 -8.10
CA GLY A 293 4.83 11.64 -8.72
C GLY A 293 3.70 11.18 -7.79
N ASN A 294 3.95 10.11 -7.01
CA ASN A 294 2.96 9.49 -6.12
C ASN A 294 3.14 9.84 -4.63
N LYS A 295 4.28 10.43 -4.25
CA LYS A 295 4.62 10.79 -2.86
C LYS A 295 4.85 12.30 -2.72
N ARG A 296 3.91 13.08 -3.26
CA ARG A 296 4.00 14.53 -3.31
C ARG A 296 4.23 15.13 -1.91
N ARG A 297 5.06 16.16 -1.85
CA ARG A 297 5.41 16.93 -0.66
C ARG A 297 5.16 18.42 -0.93
N PRO A 298 3.90 18.83 -1.16
CA PRO A 298 3.59 20.22 -1.48
C PRO A 298 3.86 21.13 -0.29
N ILE A 299 4.11 22.39 -0.60
CA ILE A 299 4.15 23.48 0.37
C ILE A 299 2.84 23.51 1.15
N VAL A 300 2.93 23.80 2.45
CA VAL A 300 1.75 23.97 3.30
C VAL A 300 1.83 25.26 4.08
N THR A 301 0.76 26.06 3.98
CA THR A 301 0.59 27.26 4.81
C THR A 301 0.27 26.85 6.24
N LEU A 302 0.96 27.45 7.20
CA LEU A 302 0.82 27.16 8.62
C LEU A 302 -0.47 27.78 9.16
N PRO A 303 -1.34 27.00 9.84
CA PRO A 303 -2.43 27.57 10.60
C PRO A 303 -1.91 28.57 11.66
N PRO A 304 -2.58 29.71 11.90
CA PRO A 304 -2.05 30.79 12.76
C PRO A 304 -1.60 30.33 14.16
N ARG A 305 -2.34 29.40 14.77
CA ARG A 305 -2.00 28.82 16.08
C ARG A 305 -0.71 28.00 16.06
N LEU A 306 -0.46 27.24 14.99
CA LEU A 306 0.79 26.50 14.84
C LEU A 306 1.95 27.46 14.58
N LEU A 307 1.74 28.48 13.74
CA LEU A 307 2.76 29.49 13.45
C LEU A 307 3.23 30.21 14.73
N ALA A 308 2.30 30.63 15.60
CA ALA A 308 2.63 31.24 16.89
C ALA A 308 3.46 30.30 17.79
N HIS A 309 3.14 29.00 17.80
CA HIS A 309 3.94 28.02 18.51
C HIS A 309 5.34 27.85 17.92
N MET A 310 5.46 27.79 16.60
CA MET A 310 6.75 27.62 15.91
C MET A 310 7.66 28.82 16.10
N ARG A 311 7.15 30.06 16.04
CA ARG A 311 7.92 31.28 16.36
C ARG A 311 8.48 31.23 17.77
N ARG A 312 7.66 30.89 18.76
CA ARG A 312 8.12 30.72 20.14
C ARG A 312 9.18 29.61 20.26
N TRP A 313 9.03 28.50 19.55
CA TRP A 313 10.01 27.42 19.56
C TRP A 313 11.34 27.85 18.94
N LYS A 314 11.31 28.61 17.84
CA LYS A 314 12.50 29.17 17.20
C LYS A 314 13.29 30.05 18.17
N THR A 315 12.63 30.97 18.87
CA THR A 315 13.27 31.82 19.89
C THR A 315 13.90 30.99 21.02
N LEU A 316 13.20 29.95 21.50
CA LEU A 316 13.75 29.06 22.54
C LEU A 316 14.97 28.28 22.04
N ASP A 317 14.94 27.82 20.79
CA ASP A 317 16.03 27.05 20.19
C ASP A 317 17.24 27.94 19.87
N GLU A 318 17.03 29.21 19.52
CA GLU A 318 18.09 30.21 19.34
C GLU A 318 18.78 30.52 20.68
N ALA A 319 18.01 30.81 21.73
CA ALA A 319 18.56 31.00 23.07
C ALA A 319 19.33 29.77 23.55
N ALA A 320 18.78 28.57 23.32
CA ALA A 320 19.46 27.32 23.65
C ALA A 320 20.72 27.08 22.79
N SER A 321 20.73 27.51 21.52
CA SER A 321 21.89 27.41 20.64
C SER A 321 23.07 28.24 21.17
N ILE A 322 22.78 29.48 21.60
CA ILE A 322 23.76 30.39 22.22
C ILE A 322 24.31 29.77 23.50
N ALA A 323 23.42 29.37 24.42
CA ALA A 323 23.81 28.80 25.71
C ALA A 323 24.67 27.53 25.56
N ARG A 324 24.41 26.71 24.52
CA ARG A 324 25.13 25.47 24.24
C ARG A 324 26.36 25.66 23.35
N ARG A 325 26.58 26.86 22.81
CA ARG A 325 27.60 27.16 21.76
C ARG A 325 27.55 26.17 20.59
N LYS A 326 26.34 25.74 20.22
CA LYS A 326 26.10 24.80 19.12
C LYS A 326 24.74 25.05 18.48
N PRO A 327 24.66 25.20 17.13
CA PRO A 327 23.41 25.52 16.46
C PRO A 327 22.39 24.37 16.58
N LEU A 328 21.15 24.72 16.92
CA LEU A 328 19.98 23.86 16.81
C LEU A 328 19.30 24.12 15.48
N THR A 329 19.61 23.29 14.48
CA THR A 329 19.12 23.48 13.11
C THR A 329 17.75 22.87 12.86
N HIS A 330 17.40 21.79 13.57
CA HIS A 330 16.16 21.05 13.37
C HIS A 330 15.05 21.54 14.29
N VAL A 331 13.82 21.62 13.78
CA VAL A 331 12.61 21.96 14.55
C VAL A 331 12.32 20.90 15.62
N ILE A 332 12.58 19.63 15.30
CA ILE A 332 12.44 18.50 16.21
C ILE A 332 13.84 18.01 16.61
N HIS A 333 14.18 18.19 17.88
CA HIS A 333 15.44 17.69 18.43
C HIS A 333 15.23 17.17 19.87
N HIS A 334 16.01 16.19 20.28
CA HIS A 334 16.06 15.72 21.67
C HIS A 334 17.42 16.09 22.27
N HIS A 335 17.42 16.94 23.30
CA HIS A 335 18.64 17.49 23.92
C HIS A 335 19.64 18.07 22.91
N GLY A 336 19.10 18.75 21.90
CA GLY A 336 19.85 19.39 20.82
C GLY A 336 20.45 18.45 19.78
N ARG A 337 20.07 17.18 19.77
CA ARG A 337 20.39 16.23 18.69
C ARG A 337 19.15 16.02 17.82
N PRO A 338 19.28 15.98 16.48
CA PRO A 338 18.21 15.55 15.61
C PRO A 338 17.70 14.16 16.00
N ILE A 339 16.42 13.91 15.77
CA ILE A 339 15.87 12.56 15.91
C ILE A 339 16.22 11.80 14.64
N GLY A 340 16.71 10.56 14.78
CA GLY A 340 16.89 9.68 13.63
C GLY A 340 15.56 9.29 12.98
N GLU A 341 15.57 8.25 12.15
CA GLU A 341 14.44 7.90 11.27
C GLU A 341 13.07 7.66 11.98
N LYS A 342 13.07 7.28 13.26
CA LYS A 342 11.88 6.76 13.95
C LYS A 342 11.68 7.39 15.33
N ILE A 343 10.52 8.03 15.52
CA ILE A 343 10.04 8.56 16.81
C ILE A 343 9.19 7.55 17.60
N ASN A 344 8.98 6.34 17.06
CA ASN A 344 7.98 5.38 17.53
C ASN A 344 8.09 5.03 19.02
N LYS A 345 9.31 4.83 19.54
CA LYS A 345 9.51 4.44 20.94
C LYS A 345 8.94 5.49 21.89
N GLY A 346 9.34 6.76 21.71
CA GLY A 346 8.85 7.87 22.52
C GLY A 346 7.35 8.11 22.29
N PHE A 347 6.91 8.11 21.04
CA PHE A 347 5.51 8.34 20.70
C PHE A 347 4.58 7.28 21.32
N ASN A 348 4.96 6.00 21.28
CA ASN A 348 4.17 4.92 21.86
C ASN A 348 4.03 5.06 23.38
N ALA A 349 5.10 5.48 24.07
CA ALA A 349 5.04 5.76 25.51
C ALA A 349 4.09 6.93 25.82
N ILE A 350 4.11 7.99 24.99
CA ILE A 350 3.16 9.10 25.10
C ILE A 350 1.71 8.66 24.84
N ALA A 351 1.48 7.82 23.82
CA ALA A 351 0.16 7.28 23.53
C ALA A 351 -0.37 6.43 24.70
N GLN A 352 0.49 5.60 25.31
CA GLN A 352 0.16 4.84 26.51
C GLN A 352 -0.18 5.74 27.69
N ASP A 353 0.62 6.78 27.96
CA ASP A 353 0.33 7.76 29.01
C ASP A 353 -0.96 8.57 28.75
N ALA A 354 -1.40 8.67 27.49
CA ALA A 354 -2.69 9.26 27.11
C ALA A 354 -3.87 8.27 27.23
N GLY A 355 -3.60 6.99 27.55
CA GLY A 355 -4.60 5.93 27.56
C GLY A 355 -5.09 5.52 26.18
N LEU A 356 -4.26 5.66 25.14
CA LEU A 356 -4.59 5.35 23.75
C LEU A 356 -3.84 4.10 23.28
N LEU A 357 -4.59 3.09 22.83
CA LEU A 357 -4.03 1.83 22.34
C LEU A 357 -3.80 1.89 20.82
N LYS A 358 -2.67 1.34 20.35
CA LYS A 358 -2.34 1.15 18.92
C LYS A 358 -2.31 2.44 18.08
N VAL A 359 -2.25 3.61 18.71
CA VAL A 359 -2.02 4.89 18.03
C VAL A 359 -0.54 4.99 17.66
N THR A 360 -0.27 5.27 16.38
CA THR A 360 1.09 5.39 15.84
C THR A 360 1.29 6.79 15.24
N PRO A 361 2.52 7.26 14.99
CA PRO A 361 2.76 8.59 14.42
C PRO A 361 1.94 8.90 13.15
N HIS A 362 1.65 7.88 12.33
CA HIS A 362 0.87 8.04 11.11
C HIS A 362 -0.61 8.43 11.36
N TRP A 363 -1.14 8.16 12.57
CA TRP A 363 -2.48 8.60 12.95
C TRP A 363 -2.62 10.12 12.90
N LEU A 364 -1.56 10.89 13.11
CA LEU A 364 -1.64 12.36 13.07
C LEU A 364 -2.04 12.85 11.67
N ARG A 365 -1.40 12.32 10.63
CA ARG A 365 -1.74 12.60 9.24
C ARG A 365 -3.14 12.10 8.89
N HIS A 366 -3.48 10.88 9.31
CA HIS A 366 -4.80 10.31 9.07
C HIS A 366 -5.90 11.18 9.71
N THR A 367 -5.71 11.58 10.96
CA THR A 367 -6.60 12.47 11.71
C THR A 367 -6.74 13.83 11.03
N CYS A 368 -5.64 14.43 10.57
CA CYS A 368 -5.68 15.70 9.84
C CYS A 368 -6.56 15.59 8.58
N ALA A 369 -6.33 14.56 7.74
CA ALA A 369 -7.12 14.33 6.54
C ALA A 369 -8.61 14.11 6.87
N THR A 370 -8.92 13.27 7.85
CA THR A 370 -10.31 13.03 8.28
C THR A 370 -10.97 14.31 8.79
N TRP A 371 -10.31 15.11 9.63
CA TRP A 371 -10.89 16.35 10.15
C TRP A 371 -11.15 17.40 9.07
N LEU A 372 -10.33 17.45 8.00
CA LEU A 372 -10.61 18.31 6.84
C LEU A 372 -11.87 17.83 6.10
N MET A 373 -12.01 16.51 5.93
CA MET A 373 -13.17 15.90 5.29
C MET A 373 -14.45 16.07 6.11
N GLU A 374 -14.39 15.89 7.42
CA GLU A 374 -15.51 16.13 8.35
C GLU A 374 -15.99 17.58 8.30
N ARG A 375 -15.05 18.52 8.16
CA ARG A 375 -15.33 19.96 8.02
C ARG A 375 -15.72 20.39 6.61
N LYS A 376 -15.89 19.45 5.68
CA LYS A 376 -16.33 19.71 4.30
C LYS A 376 -15.40 20.64 3.51
N VAL A 377 -14.10 20.70 3.86
CA VAL A 377 -13.09 21.41 3.05
C VAL A 377 -13.11 20.85 1.63
N ASP A 378 -12.86 21.67 0.61
CA ASP A 378 -12.85 21.19 -0.76
C ASP A 378 -11.85 20.02 -0.95
N LEU A 379 -12.17 19.09 -1.84
CA LEU A 379 -11.37 17.88 -2.05
C LEU A 379 -9.97 18.20 -2.58
N TRP A 380 -9.86 19.15 -3.50
CA TRP A 380 -8.59 19.57 -4.08
C TRP A 380 -7.74 20.28 -3.04
N GLU A 381 -8.35 21.19 -2.27
CA GLU A 381 -7.68 21.88 -1.17
C GLU A 381 -7.18 20.90 -0.10
N ALA A 382 -8.01 19.97 0.37
CA ALA A 382 -7.62 19.00 1.38
C ALA A 382 -6.54 18.03 0.88
N ALA A 383 -6.62 17.61 -0.39
CA ALA A 383 -5.64 16.74 -1.04
C ALA A 383 -4.29 17.46 -1.20
N GLY A 384 -4.30 18.71 -1.69
CA GLY A 384 -3.13 19.57 -1.79
C GLY A 384 -2.51 19.85 -0.42
N PHE A 385 -3.33 20.23 0.56
CA PHE A 385 -2.88 20.51 1.93
C PHE A 385 -2.18 19.32 2.55
N THR A 386 -2.72 18.11 2.37
CA THR A 386 -2.12 16.89 2.92
C THR A 386 -1.07 16.28 2.01
N GLY A 387 -0.93 16.65 0.73
CA GLY A 387 0.04 16.04 -0.18
C GLY A 387 -0.32 14.61 -0.59
N MET A 388 -1.56 14.42 -0.99
CA MET A 388 -2.06 13.23 -1.69
C MET A 388 -2.92 13.64 -2.89
N THR A 389 -3.27 12.70 -3.76
CA THR A 389 -4.22 13.00 -4.85
C THR A 389 -5.66 12.99 -4.32
N PRO A 390 -6.59 13.71 -4.97
CA PRO A 390 -8.01 13.65 -4.64
C PRO A 390 -8.55 12.21 -4.63
N ASP A 391 -8.16 11.37 -5.59
CA ASP A 391 -8.58 9.96 -5.65
C ASP A 391 -8.16 9.16 -4.42
N VAL A 392 -6.91 9.35 -3.96
CA VAL A 392 -6.41 8.71 -2.74
C VAL A 392 -7.18 9.22 -1.52
N LEU A 393 -7.46 10.53 -1.47
CA LEU A 393 -8.22 11.14 -0.38
C LEU A 393 -9.66 10.58 -0.33
N ILE A 394 -10.36 10.54 -1.46
CA ILE A 394 -11.73 10.00 -1.56
C ILE A 394 -11.75 8.53 -1.16
N LYS A 395 -10.85 7.72 -1.74
CA LYS A 395 -10.78 6.28 -1.49
C LYS A 395 -10.61 5.94 -0.01
N HIS A 396 -9.83 6.74 0.72
CA HIS A 396 -9.49 6.45 2.11
C HIS A 396 -10.34 7.21 3.13
N TYR A 397 -10.84 8.41 2.79
CA TYR A 397 -11.46 9.33 3.75
C TYR A 397 -12.83 9.85 3.31
N GLY A 398 -13.27 9.57 2.07
CA GLY A 398 -14.52 10.10 1.51
C GLY A 398 -15.75 9.81 2.35
N HIS A 399 -15.80 8.64 3.00
CA HIS A 399 -16.91 8.20 3.84
C HIS A 399 -17.10 9.03 5.13
N HIS A 400 -16.07 9.74 5.60
CA HIS A 400 -16.16 10.58 6.79
C HIS A 400 -16.82 11.95 6.54
N ARG A 401 -17.18 12.29 5.31
CA ARG A 401 -18.01 13.48 5.06
C ARG A 401 -19.41 13.23 5.64
N PRO A 402 -19.87 14.03 6.64
CA PRO A 402 -21.19 13.86 7.25
C PRO A 402 -22.34 13.94 6.25
N ASN A 403 -22.09 14.59 5.10
CA ASN A 403 -23.03 14.82 4.02
C ASN A 403 -22.64 14.09 2.72
N HIS A 404 -21.84 13.01 2.74
CA HIS A 404 -21.44 12.32 1.50
C HIS A 404 -22.64 11.76 0.69
N GLN A 405 -23.79 11.60 1.34
CA GLN A 405 -25.06 11.22 0.70
C GLN A 405 -26.08 12.36 0.66
N ALA A 406 -25.74 13.59 1.04
CA ALA A 406 -26.72 14.68 1.11
C ALA A 406 -27.30 15.00 -0.27
N ASN A 407 -26.47 15.00 -1.33
CA ASN A 407 -26.95 15.19 -2.70
C ASN A 407 -27.75 13.98 -3.21
N ALA A 408 -27.36 12.76 -2.83
CA ALA A 408 -28.14 11.56 -3.13
C ALA A 408 -29.52 11.60 -2.44
N ARG A 409 -29.58 11.98 -1.17
CA ARG A 409 -30.84 12.23 -0.42
C ARG A 409 -31.67 13.34 -1.07
N ALA A 410 -31.05 14.45 -1.46
CA ALA A 410 -31.72 15.57 -2.10
C ALA A 410 -32.30 15.19 -3.48
N ALA A 411 -31.61 14.33 -4.25
CA ALA A 411 -32.11 13.85 -5.55
C ALA A 411 -33.39 13.00 -5.44
N PHE A 412 -33.63 12.35 -4.28
CA PHE A 412 -34.88 11.63 -4.00
C PHE A 412 -35.92 12.48 -3.27
N SER A 413 -35.62 13.75 -2.97
CA SER A 413 -36.57 14.67 -2.36
C SER A 413 -37.30 15.44 -3.47
N PRO A 414 -38.65 15.54 -3.44
CA PRO A 414 -39.38 16.25 -4.48
C PRO A 414 -38.96 17.72 -4.52
N GLN A 415 -38.53 18.20 -5.68
CA GLN A 415 -38.30 19.62 -5.91
C GLN A 415 -39.63 20.34 -5.68
N LYS A 416 -39.72 21.18 -4.64
CA LYS A 416 -40.81 22.15 -4.56
C LYS A 416 -40.68 23.05 -5.78
N LYS A 417 -41.62 22.93 -6.73
CA LYS A 417 -41.81 23.95 -7.76
C LYS A 417 -42.01 25.28 -7.03
N ALA A 418 -41.12 26.22 -7.27
CA ALA A 418 -41.35 27.61 -6.86
C ALA A 418 -42.64 28.06 -7.55
N ALA A 419 -43.62 28.48 -6.74
CA ALA A 419 -44.83 29.14 -7.20
C ALA A 419 -44.57 30.65 -7.22
#